data_AF-A0A7C8Z179-F1
#
_entry.id   AF-A0A7C8Z179-F1
#
_cell.length_a   1.000
_cell.length_b   1.000
_cell.length_c   1.000
_cell.angle_alpha   90.00
_cell.angle_beta   90.00
_cell.angle_gamma   90.00
#
_symmetry.space_group_name_H-M   'P 1'
#
loop_
_entity.id
_entity.type
_entity.pdbx_description
1 polymer ?
#
loop_
_entity_poly.entity_id
_entity_poly.type
_entity_poly.pdbx_seq_one_letter_code
_entity_poly.pdbx_strand_id
1 'polypeptide(L)'
;SSVLQGCPDVDQWLLFLSRNNVRGLTLELGGGDEWVRVPSCLFSCKYLTHLELSRFELDPPSTFKGFSCLKTLNLQQVFMAHEAIESLISSCPLLESLTLYHFDG
;
A
#
# COMPACT_ATOMS: atom_id res chain seq x y z
N SER A 1 -10.33 -0.03 -20.75
CA SER A 1 -9.42 1.11 -20.55
C SER A 1 -10.07 2.05 -19.56
N SER A 2 -10.01 1.70 -18.27
CA SER A 2 -10.42 2.59 -17.19
C SER A 2 -9.20 3.44 -16.86
N VAL A 3 -9.34 4.76 -17.06
CA VAL A 3 -8.31 5.72 -16.68
C VAL A 3 -8.26 5.69 -15.16
N LEU A 4 -7.19 5.15 -14.59
CA LEU A 4 -6.95 5.18 -13.13
C LEU A 4 -6.94 6.64 -12.69
N GLN A 5 -7.97 7.06 -11.97
CA GLN A 5 -8.09 8.43 -11.51
C GLN A 5 -7.27 8.55 -10.21
N GLY A 6 -6.13 9.22 -10.27
CA GLY A 6 -5.40 9.61 -9.06
C GLY A 6 -6.31 10.47 -8.18
N CYS A 7 -6.21 10.29 -6.85
CA CYS A 7 -6.95 11.11 -5.89
C CYS A 7 -5.98 12.16 -5.33
N PRO A 8 -6.04 13.43 -5.79
CA PRO A 8 -5.05 14.45 -5.42
C PRO A 8 -4.95 14.67 -3.90
N ASP A 9 -6.06 14.48 -3.18
CA ASP A 9 -6.10 14.56 -1.72
C ASP A 9 -5.28 13.43 -1.07
N VAL A 10 -5.43 12.18 -1.55
CA VAL A 10 -4.67 11.02 -1.06
C VAL A 10 -3.18 11.20 -1.35
N ASP A 11 -2.82 11.72 -2.53
CA ASP A 11 -1.45 12.03 -2.91
C ASP A 11 -0.81 13.03 -1.93
N GLN A 12 -1.54 14.10 -1.60
CA GLN A 12 -1.07 15.12 -0.68
C GLN A 12 -0.94 14.59 0.75
N TRP A 13 -1.90 13.80 1.23
CA TRP A 13 -1.84 13.20 2.56
C TRP A 13 -0.69 12.22 2.68
N LEU A 14 -0.50 11.32 1.71
CA LEU A 14 0.60 10.37 1.71
C LEU A 14 1.96 11.06 1.59
N LEU A 15 2.05 12.13 0.79
CA LEU A 15 3.27 12.93 0.73
C LEU A 15 3.60 13.54 2.10
N PHE A 16 2.62 14.09 2.79
CA PHE A 16 2.81 14.64 4.14
C PHE A 16 3.18 13.55 5.14
N LEU A 17 2.47 12.42 5.13
CA LEU A 17 2.71 11.30 6.04
C LEU A 17 4.08 10.64 5.81
N SER A 18 4.57 10.58 4.56
CA SER A 18 5.89 10.02 4.25
C SER A 18 7.05 10.78 4.89
N ARG A 19 6.83 12.07 5.20
CA ARG A 19 7.79 12.94 5.88
C ARG A 19 7.65 12.88 7.40
N ASN A 20 6.62 12.23 7.90
CA ASN A 20 6.34 12.04 9.30
C ASN A 20 6.63 10.59 9.73
N ASN A 21 6.90 10.38 11.01
CA ASN A 21 7.17 9.05 11.55
C ASN A 21 5.87 8.29 11.82
N VAL A 22 5.00 8.21 10.81
CA VAL A 22 3.72 7.50 10.89
C VAL A 22 3.97 6.01 11.15
N ARG A 23 3.18 5.45 12.08
CA ARG A 23 3.29 4.04 12.51
C ARG A 23 2.12 3.20 12.03
N GLY A 24 0.92 3.77 11.98
CA GLY A 24 -0.27 3.08 11.48
C GLY A 24 -0.88 3.90 10.36
N LEU A 25 -1.22 3.25 9.26
CA LEU A 25 -1.93 3.86 8.16
C LEU A 25 -2.99 2.91 7.63
N THR A 26 -4.24 3.37 7.64
CA THR A 26 -5.38 2.70 7.02
C THR A 26 -5.93 3.63 5.95
N LEU A 27 -6.01 3.12 4.71
CA LEU A 27 -6.66 3.80 3.61
C LEU A 27 -7.74 2.90 3.02
N GLU A 28 -8.97 3.40 3.00
CA GLU A 28 -10.13 2.72 2.47
C GLU A 28 -10.87 3.67 1.53
N LEU A 29 -11.06 3.24 0.28
CA LEU A 29 -11.91 3.95 -0.66
C LEU A 29 -13.31 3.34 -0.65
N GLY A 30 -14.33 4.18 -0.57
CA GLY A 30 -15.72 3.75 -0.56
C GLY A 30 -16.35 3.68 -1.95
N GLY A 31 -17.26 2.72 -2.16
CA GLY A 31 -18.46 2.88 -2.99
C GLY A 31 -18.34 3.03 -4.51
N GLY A 32 -17.18 2.78 -5.12
CA GLY A 32 -16.99 2.84 -6.58
C GLY A 32 -16.36 1.59 -7.19
N ASP A 33 -16.49 1.45 -8.51
CA ASP A 33 -15.87 0.41 -9.35
C ASP A 33 -14.43 0.77 -9.80
N GLU A 34 -13.96 1.97 -9.44
CA GLU A 34 -12.67 2.48 -9.87
C GLU A 34 -11.57 2.19 -8.85
N TRP A 35 -10.44 1.72 -9.38
CA TRP A 35 -9.22 1.50 -8.64
C TRP A 35 -8.39 2.77 -8.63
N VAL A 36 -7.89 3.16 -7.47
CA VAL A 36 -6.93 4.26 -7.36
C VAL A 36 -5.55 3.68 -7.18
N ARG A 37 -4.60 4.18 -7.96
CA ARG A 37 -3.21 3.79 -7.79
C ARG A 37 -2.62 4.45 -6.55
N VAL A 38 -2.02 3.66 -5.67
CA VAL A 38 -1.36 4.18 -4.48
C VAL A 38 -0.13 5.01 -4.90
N PRO A 39 0.03 6.22 -4.35
CA PRO A 39 1.23 7.04 -4.52
C PRO A 39 2.50 6.34 -4.04
N SER A 40 3.57 6.48 -4.82
CA SER A 40 4.86 5.85 -4.51
C SER A 40 5.49 6.34 -3.19
N CYS A 41 5.06 7.52 -2.69
CA CYS A 41 5.50 8.04 -1.40
C CYS A 41 5.06 7.17 -0.20
N LEU A 42 4.02 6.34 -0.34
CA LEU A 42 3.66 5.34 0.68
C LEU A 42 4.86 4.44 1.02
N PHE A 43 5.56 3.96 0.00
CA PHE A 43 6.71 3.06 0.12
C PHE A 43 7.94 3.72 0.76
N SER A 44 7.89 5.03 1.04
CA SER A 44 8.93 5.77 1.77
C SER A 44 8.68 5.83 3.28
N CYS A 45 7.53 5.38 3.78
CA CYS A 45 7.17 5.44 5.20
C CYS A 45 7.92 4.37 6.03
N LYS A 46 9.16 4.67 6.43
CA LYS A 46 10.09 3.71 7.08
C LYS A 46 9.63 3.17 8.44
N TYR A 47 8.79 3.92 9.15
CA TYR A 47 8.37 3.60 10.51
C TYR A 47 6.98 2.95 10.59
N LEU A 48 6.36 2.65 9.44
CA LEU A 48 5.07 1.94 9.42
C LEU A 48 5.23 0.58 10.09
N THR A 49 4.38 0.35 11.08
CA THR A 49 4.19 -0.93 11.77
C THR A 49 2.86 -1.57 11.37
N HIS A 50 1.87 -0.78 10.95
CA HIS A 50 0.57 -1.28 10.49
C HIS A 50 0.18 -0.58 9.19
N LEU A 51 -0.14 -1.37 8.17
CA LEU A 51 -0.63 -0.89 6.87
C LEU A 51 -1.88 -1.66 6.49
N GLU A 52 -2.95 -0.92 6.21
CA GLU A 52 -4.21 -1.45 5.70
C GLU A 52 -4.64 -0.66 4.47
N LEU A 53 -4.87 -1.38 3.38
CA LEU A 53 -5.28 -0.81 2.10
C LEU A 53 -6.49 -1.55 1.58
N SER A 54 -7.52 -0.79 1.20
CA SER A 54 -8.72 -1.31 0.56
C SER A 54 -9.04 -0.58 -0.73
N ARG A 55 -9.20 -1.33 -1.83
CA ARG A 55 -9.52 -0.81 -3.20
C ARG A 55 -8.44 0.04 -3.84
N PHE A 56 -7.17 -0.36 -3.66
CA PHE A 56 -6.03 0.30 -4.28
C PHE A 56 -5.30 -0.62 -5.26
N GLU A 57 -4.75 -0.04 -6.32
CA GLU A 57 -3.68 -0.65 -7.08
C GLU A 57 -2.34 -0.31 -6.43
N LEU A 58 -1.50 -1.32 -6.22
CA LEU A 58 -0.17 -1.14 -5.68
C LEU A 58 0.87 -1.49 -6.75
N ASP A 59 1.78 -0.55 -6.97
CA ASP A 59 2.95 -0.75 -7.82
C ASP A 59 4.20 -0.21 -7.09
N PRO A 60 4.88 -1.07 -6.32
CA PRO A 60 6.09 -0.68 -5.60
C PRO A 60 7.19 -0.25 -6.58
N PRO A 61 7.87 0.89 -6.37
CA PRO A 61 8.96 1.30 -7.23
C PRO A 61 10.13 0.31 -7.14
N SER A 62 10.92 0.17 -8.22
CA SER A 62 12.09 -0.74 -8.24
C SER A 62 13.17 -0.44 -7.19
N THR A 63 13.14 0.75 -6.59
CA THR A 63 14.03 1.16 -5.49
C THR A 63 13.51 0.79 -4.10
N PHE A 64 12.28 0.29 -4.01
CA PHE A 64 11.67 -0.13 -2.76
C PHE A 64 12.41 -1.33 -2.18
N LYS A 65 12.81 -1.22 -0.91
CA LYS A 65 13.54 -2.25 -0.18
C LYS A 65 12.70 -2.97 0.87
N GLY A 66 11.38 -2.82 0.80
CA GLY A 66 10.47 -3.31 1.82
C GLY A 66 10.20 -2.33 2.96
N PHE A 67 9.23 -2.69 3.79
CA PHE A 67 8.92 -1.98 5.02
C PHE A 67 9.65 -2.62 6.20
N SER A 68 10.73 -1.97 6.67
CA SER A 68 11.60 -2.51 7.72
C SER A 68 10.94 -2.69 9.09
N CYS A 69 9.85 -1.97 9.36
CA CYS A 69 9.17 -1.97 10.66
C CYS A 69 7.77 -2.59 10.63
N LEU A 70 7.30 -3.07 9.46
CA LEU A 70 5.92 -3.48 9.29
C LEU A 70 5.65 -4.81 10.02
N LYS A 71 4.62 -4.80 10.85
CA LYS A 71 4.14 -5.95 11.63
C LYS A 71 2.81 -6.45 11.13
N THR A 72 1.95 -5.57 10.67
CA THR A 72 0.62 -5.91 10.16
C THR A 72 0.45 -5.37 8.75
N LEU A 73 0.12 -6.26 7.82
CA LEU A 73 -0.26 -5.93 6.45
C LEU A 73 -1.65 -6.49 6.16
N ASN A 74 -2.61 -5.61 5.89
CA ASN A 74 -3.96 -5.97 5.46
C ASN A 74 -4.22 -5.40 4.05
N LEU A 75 -4.41 -6.27 3.08
CA LEU A 75 -4.73 -5.91 1.70
C LEU A 75 -6.10 -6.51 1.35
N GLN A 76 -7.07 -5.64 1.10
CA GLN A 76 -8.44 -6.02 0.79
C GLN A 76 -8.83 -5.43 -0.56
N GLN A 77 -9.29 -6.25 -1.51
CA GLN A 77 -9.63 -5.76 -2.85
C GLN A 77 -8.47 -4.92 -3.39
N VAL A 78 -7.31 -5.54 -3.58
CA VAL A 78 -6.09 -4.86 -4.05
C VAL A 78 -5.67 -5.49 -5.38
N PHE A 79 -5.28 -4.64 -6.33
CA PHE A 79 -4.66 -5.06 -7.58
C PHE A 79 -3.14 -4.89 -7.49
N MET A 80 -2.38 -5.97 -7.66
CA MET A 80 -0.91 -5.95 -7.63
C MET A 80 -0.37 -7.17 -8.38
N ALA A 81 0.69 -6.98 -9.19
CA ALA A 81 1.35 -8.08 -9.87
C ALA A 81 1.86 -9.16 -8.89
N HIS A 82 1.76 -10.43 -9.29
CA HIS A 82 2.14 -11.56 -8.45
C HIS A 82 3.59 -11.49 -7.93
N GLU A 83 4.54 -11.12 -8.77
CA GLU A 83 5.95 -11.00 -8.38
C GLU A 83 6.17 -9.83 -7.40
N ALA A 84 5.35 -8.79 -7.50
CA ALA A 84 5.42 -7.63 -6.62
C ALA A 84 4.92 -7.96 -5.20
N ILE A 85 3.91 -8.81 -5.05
CA ILE A 85 3.42 -9.22 -3.72
C ILE A 85 4.43 -10.14 -3.02
N GLU A 86 5.03 -11.08 -3.74
CA GLU A 86 6.10 -11.93 -3.19
C GLU A 86 7.30 -11.08 -2.74
N SER A 87 7.70 -10.11 -3.56
CA SER A 87 8.76 -9.15 -3.22
C SER A 87 8.41 -8.28 -2.01
N LEU A 88 7.16 -7.79 -1.92
CA LEU A 88 6.69 -7.00 -0.79
C LEU A 88 6.75 -7.79 0.52
N ILE A 89 6.19 -9.01 0.55
CA ILE A 89 6.13 -9.84 1.75
C ILE A 89 7.53 -10.26 2.18
N SER A 90 8.36 -10.73 1.24
CA SER A 90 9.75 -11.13 1.54
C SER A 90 10.61 -9.97 2.05
N SER A 91 10.25 -8.73 1.73
CA SER A 91 10.97 -7.53 2.17
C SER A 91 10.42 -6.92 3.47
N CYS A 92 9.48 -7.58 4.16
CA CYS A 92 8.94 -7.15 5.46
C CYS A 92 9.40 -8.11 6.59
N PRO A 93 10.63 -7.95 7.13
CA PRO A 93 11.23 -8.94 8.03
C PRO A 93 10.57 -9.05 9.42
N LEU A 94 9.74 -8.07 9.81
CA LEU A 94 9.06 -8.03 11.10
C LEU A 94 7.56 -8.35 10.98
N LEU A 95 7.11 -8.86 9.84
CA LEU A 95 5.70 -9.12 9.59
C LEU A 95 5.19 -10.25 10.51
N GLU A 96 4.24 -9.92 11.36
CA GLU A 96 3.60 -10.81 12.33
C GLU A 96 2.20 -11.23 11.87
N SER A 97 1.51 -10.38 11.11
CA SER A 97 0.16 -10.61 10.62
C SER A 97 0.00 -10.17 9.17
N LEU A 98 -0.52 -11.08 8.34
CA LEU A 98 -0.83 -10.85 6.94
C LEU A 98 -2.28 -11.24 6.68
N THR A 99 -3.05 -10.30 6.13
CA THR A 99 -4.42 -10.54 5.65
C THR A 99 -4.50 -10.18 4.17
N LEU A 100 -4.98 -11.12 3.36
CA LEU A 100 -5.24 -10.94 1.93
C LEU A 100 -6.69 -11.35 1.65
N TYR A 101 -7.48 -10.46 1.07
CA TYR A 101 -8.89 -10.69 0.77
C TYR A 101 -9.27 -10.13 -0.60
N HIS A 102 -9.97 -10.90 -1.43
CA HIS A 102 -10.33 -10.52 -2.82
C HIS A 102 -9.16 -9.89 -3.59
N PHE A 103 -8.05 -10.62 -3.63
CA PHE A 103 -6.83 -10.19 -4.31
C PHE A 103 -6.83 -10.71 -5.75
N ASP A 104 -6.75 -9.81 -6.72
CA ASP A 104 -6.59 -10.13 -8.14
C ASP A 104 -5.14 -9.81 -8.53
N GLY A 105 -4.42 -10.83 -9.01
CA GLY A 105 -3.01 -10.76 -9.39
C GLY A 105 -2.78 -11.02 -10.87
#